data_AF-A0AAF0QL52-F1
#
_entry.id   AF-A0AAF0QL52-F1
#
_cell.length_a   1.000
_cell.length_b   1.000
_cell.length_c   1.000
_cell.angle_alpha   90.00
_cell.angle_beta   90.00
_cell.angle_gamma   90.00
#
_symmetry.space_group_name_H-M   'P 1'
#
loop_
_entity.id
_entity.type
_entity.pdbx_description
1 polymer ?
#
loop_
_entity_poly.entity_id
_entity_poly.type
_entity_poly.pdbx_seq_one_letter_code
_entity_poly.pdbx_strand_id
1 'polypeptide(L)'
;VAYLVFKLGNKSCELEYANSIIRFVNYESDTETKKQANTVKLVTSAKLRGNGWMRLELGYFSSKEGNDGLVEARLLDMKRRGDKSVLIVEVIEFRPKIIKCKSSEADLKF
;
A
#
# COMPACT_ATOMS: atom_id res chain seq x y z
N VAL A 1 -2.07 -6.15 -4.60
CA VAL A 1 -1.34 -4.87 -4.43
C VAL A 1 -2.35 -3.81 -4.02
N ALA A 2 -1.99 -2.92 -3.10
CA ALA A 2 -2.81 -1.77 -2.77
C ALA A 2 -2.16 -0.48 -3.27
N TYR A 3 -2.99 0.44 -3.76
CA TYR A 3 -2.57 1.75 -4.23
C TYR A 3 -3.32 2.85 -3.49
N LEU A 4 -2.63 3.94 -3.16
CA LEU A 4 -3.23 5.18 -2.73
C LEU A 4 -3.35 6.12 -3.94
N VAL A 5 -4.54 6.69 -4.14
CA VAL A 5 -4.76 7.73 -5.15
C VAL A 5 -5.05 9.05 -4.46
N PHE A 6 -4.23 10.06 -4.72
CA PHE A 6 -4.21 11.30 -3.94
C PHE A 6 -3.76 12.53 -4.74
N LYS A 7 -3.97 13.71 -4.15
CA LYS A 7 -3.39 14.99 -4.54
C LYS A 7 -2.76 15.65 -3.33
N LEU A 8 -1.73 16.46 -3.58
CA LEU A 8 -1.14 17.33 -2.56
C LEU A 8 -1.80 18.71 -2.66
N GLY A 9 -2.30 19.24 -1.55
CA GLY A 9 -2.81 20.60 -1.48
C GLY A 9 -1.68 21.62 -1.55
N ASN A 10 -1.96 22.77 -2.16
CA ASN A 10 -0.99 23.86 -2.30
C ASN A 10 -0.69 24.46 -0.92
N LYS A 11 0.43 24.05 -0.29
CA LYS A 11 1.28 24.89 0.58
C LYS A 11 2.47 24.21 1.28
N SER A 12 2.87 22.98 0.97
CA SER A 12 4.21 22.56 1.41
C SER A 12 4.84 21.47 0.55
N CYS A 13 6.07 21.76 0.14
CA CYS A 13 6.93 20.95 -0.71
C CYS A 13 7.61 19.80 0.05
N GLU A 14 7.08 19.37 1.21
CA GLU A 14 7.86 18.58 2.17
C GLU A 14 7.23 17.23 2.56
N LEU A 15 6.16 16.80 1.89
CA LEU A 15 5.73 15.40 1.95
C LEU A 15 6.58 14.52 1.05
N GLU A 16 7.84 14.36 1.43
CA GLU A 16 8.76 13.55 0.65
C GLU A 16 8.60 12.07 0.97
N TYR A 17 8.41 11.71 2.26
CA TYR A 17 8.38 10.33 2.75
C TYR A 17 7.17 10.03 3.62
N ALA A 18 6.67 8.81 3.54
CA ALA A 18 5.74 8.22 4.50
C ALA A 18 6.03 6.74 4.69
N ASN A 19 5.60 6.18 5.81
CA ASN A 19 5.64 4.74 6.03
C ASN A 19 4.30 4.14 5.58
N SER A 20 4.36 3.04 4.85
CA SER A 20 3.19 2.30 4.37
C SER A 20 3.15 0.92 5.00
N ILE A 21 1.96 0.47 5.37
CA ILE A 21 1.72 -0.86 5.92
C ILE A 21 0.55 -1.47 5.18
N ILE A 22 0.67 -2.75 4.81
CA ILE A 22 -0.44 -3.59 4.38
C ILE A 22 -0.34 -4.88 5.17
N ARG A 23 -1.43 -5.28 5.82
CA ARG A 23 -1.46 -6.47 6.68
C ARG A 23 -2.83 -7.13 6.77
N PHE A 24 -2.85 -8.37 7.23
CA PHE A 24 -4.07 -9.01 7.72
C PHE A 24 -4.29 -8.71 9.20
N VAL A 25 -5.41 -8.07 9.52
CA VAL A 25 -5.71 -7.58 10.88
C VAL A 25 -5.72 -8.72 11.90
N ASN A 26 -6.19 -9.90 11.52
CA ASN A 26 -6.37 -11.03 12.43
C ASN A 26 -5.10 -11.86 12.66
N TYR A 27 -4.04 -11.62 11.89
CA TYR A 27 -2.82 -12.47 11.86
C TYR A 27 -1.58 -11.71 12.30
N GLU A 28 -1.59 -10.39 12.12
CA GLU A 28 -0.40 -9.57 12.28
C GLU A 28 -0.61 -8.50 13.36
N SER A 29 0.22 -8.52 14.41
CA SER A 29 0.16 -7.54 15.49
C SER A 29 0.64 -6.15 15.04
N ASP A 30 0.12 -5.09 15.67
CA ASP A 30 0.50 -3.70 15.38
C ASP A 30 1.99 -3.42 15.65
N THR A 31 2.56 -4.07 16.66
CA THR A 31 3.93 -3.83 17.09
C THR A 31 4.94 -4.42 16.11
N GLU A 32 4.65 -5.60 15.56
CA GLU A 32 5.52 -6.25 14.58
C GLU A 32 5.42 -5.59 13.20
N THR A 33 4.20 -5.23 12.78
CA THR A 33 3.96 -4.59 11.46
C THR A 33 4.53 -3.18 11.36
N LYS A 34 4.59 -2.42 12.46
CA LYS A 34 5.28 -1.13 12.47
C LYS A 34 6.79 -1.25 12.21
N LYS A 35 7.43 -2.35 12.66
CA LYS A 35 8.86 -2.60 12.37
C LYS A 35 9.10 -2.94 10.91
N GLN A 36 8.10 -3.53 10.26
CA GLN A 36 8.15 -3.97 8.86
C GLN A 36 7.54 -2.96 7.88
N ALA A 37 7.24 -1.74 8.34
CA ALA A 37 6.64 -0.71 7.50
C ALA A 37 7.56 -0.34 6.33
N ASN A 38 6.98 -0.23 5.13
CA ASN A 38 7.71 0.14 3.93
C ASN A 38 7.76 1.66 3.78
N THR A 39 8.95 2.25 3.78
CA THR A 39 9.12 3.69 3.52
C THR A 39 8.93 3.99 2.04
N VAL A 40 7.90 4.78 1.72
CA VAL A 40 7.54 5.20 0.36
C VAL A 40 7.81 6.69 0.14
N LYS A 41 8.23 7.05 -1.08
CA LYS A 41 8.43 8.45 -1.47
C LYS A 41 7.21 8.99 -2.22
N LEU A 42 6.45 9.89 -1.60
CA LEU A 42 5.16 10.35 -2.14
C LEU A 42 5.29 11.11 -3.46
N VAL A 43 6.29 11.98 -3.59
CA VAL A 43 6.46 12.81 -4.80
C VAL A 43 7.18 12.04 -5.91
N THR A 44 8.20 11.25 -5.57
CA THR A 44 9.07 10.62 -6.58
C THR A 44 8.65 9.20 -6.97
N SER A 45 7.97 8.46 -6.09
CA SER A 45 7.48 7.10 -6.42
C SER A 45 6.03 7.09 -6.90
N ALA A 46 5.28 8.18 -6.72
CA ALA A 46 3.91 8.24 -7.23
C ALA A 46 3.87 8.53 -8.73
N LYS A 47 2.94 7.86 -9.42
CA LYS A 47 2.73 8.02 -10.85
C LYS A 47 1.55 8.96 -11.11
N LEU A 48 1.77 10.00 -11.90
CA LEU A 48 0.71 10.90 -12.36
C LEU A 48 -0.24 10.16 -13.30
N ARG A 49 -1.55 10.29 -13.05
CA ARG A 49 -2.64 9.81 -13.92
C ARG A 49 -3.08 10.94 -14.86
N GLY A 50 -3.75 10.58 -15.96
CA GLY A 50 -4.27 11.55 -16.93
C GLY A 50 -5.29 12.54 -16.38
N ASN A 51 -5.89 12.28 -15.21
CA ASN A 51 -6.84 13.16 -14.54
C ASN A 51 -6.19 14.07 -13.45
N GLY A 52 -4.86 14.14 -13.42
CA GLY A 52 -4.11 14.96 -12.47
C GLY A 52 -4.02 14.41 -11.05
N TRP A 53 -4.48 13.18 -10.79
CA TRP A 53 -4.28 12.49 -9.52
C TRP A 53 -2.98 11.68 -9.53
N MET A 54 -2.34 11.54 -8.38
CA MET A 54 -1.16 10.71 -8.18
C MET A 54 -1.55 9.34 -7.67
N ARG A 55 -0.89 8.28 -8.16
CA ARG A 55 -1.05 6.90 -7.69
C ARG A 55 0.25 6.39 -7.09
N LEU A 56 0.23 6.02 -5.82
CA LEU A 56 1.36 5.45 -5.09
C LEU A 56 1.07 4.01 -4.70
N GLU A 57 2.02 3.10 -4.93
CA GLU A 57 1.93 1.73 -4.43
C GLU A 57 2.26 1.70 -2.93
N LEU A 58 1.31 1.22 -2.12
CA LEU A 58 1.51 1.03 -0.67
C LEU A 58 2.18 -0.32 -0.36
N GLY A 59 2.17 -1.24 -1.32
CA GLY A 59 2.73 -2.57 -1.20
C GLY A 59 1.79 -3.67 -1.70
N TYR A 60 2.13 -4.91 -1.39
CA TYR A 60 1.34 -6.09 -1.72
C TYR A 60 1.14 -7.01 -0.52
N PHE A 61 0.06 -7.78 -0.57
CA PHE A 61 -0.21 -8.89 0.33
C PHE A 61 -0.57 -10.12 -0.52
N SER A 62 -0.37 -11.31 0.04
CA SER A 62 -0.68 -12.58 -0.59
C SER A 62 -1.84 -13.22 0.15
N SER A 63 -2.89 -13.61 -0.57
CA SER A 63 -4.03 -14.37 -0.02
C SER A 63 -3.79 -15.89 -0.05
N LYS A 64 -2.53 -16.35 -0.14
CA LYS A 64 -2.21 -17.78 -0.35
C LYS A 64 -2.64 -18.70 0.80
N GLU A 65 -3.05 -18.16 1.93
CA GLU A 65 -3.74 -18.90 2.98
C GLU A 65 -5.18 -18.42 3.01
N GLY A 66 -6.09 -19.32 2.61
CA GLY A 66 -7.51 -19.09 2.37
C GLY A 66 -8.23 -18.59 3.61
N ASN A 67 -8.13 -17.31 3.84
CA ASN A 67 -8.68 -16.69 5.02
C ASN A 67 -9.33 -15.36 4.64
N ASP A 68 -10.63 -15.27 4.92
CA ASP A 68 -11.53 -14.13 4.70
C ASP A 68 -11.24 -12.96 5.66
N GLY A 69 -9.98 -12.81 6.06
CA GLY A 69 -9.54 -11.80 7.00
C GLY A 69 -9.58 -10.40 6.40
N LEU A 70 -9.89 -9.43 7.25
CA LEU A 70 -9.82 -8.02 6.89
C LEU A 70 -8.38 -7.64 6.54
N VAL A 71 -8.23 -6.98 5.40
CA VAL A 71 -6.96 -6.38 4.97
C VAL A 71 -6.97 -4.92 5.35
N GLU A 72 -5.92 -4.49 6.03
CA GLU A 72 -5.73 -3.10 6.40
C GLU A 72 -4.59 -2.51 5.58
N ALA A 73 -4.81 -1.31 5.04
CA ALA A 73 -3.78 -0.50 4.40
C ALA A 73 -3.65 0.82 5.17
N ARG A 74 -2.44 1.13 5.67
CA ARG A 74 -2.15 2.36 6.42
C ARG A 74 -1.05 3.15 5.71
N LEU A 75 -1.19 4.46 5.75
CA LEU A 75 -0.10 5.41 5.50
C LEU A 75 0.19 6.15 6.80
N LEU A 76 1.33 5.83 7.42
CA LEU A 76 1.77 6.32 8.71
C LEU A 76 2.92 7.31 8.56
N ASP A 77 3.03 8.14 9.59
CA ASP A 77 4.02 9.17 9.86
C ASP A 77 4.77 9.72 8.64
N MET A 78 4.34 10.91 8.25
CA MET A 78 5.03 11.75 7.28
C MET A 78 6.16 12.45 8.03
N LYS A 79 7.43 12.14 7.75
CA LYS A 79 8.55 12.90 8.32
C LYS A 79 8.45 14.34 7.82
N ARG A 80 7.85 15.22 8.64
CA ARG A 80 7.69 16.64 8.37
C ARG A 80 9.00 17.35 8.64
N ARG A 81 9.66 17.86 7.60
CA ARG A 81 10.28 19.19 7.70
C ARG A 81 9.17 20.18 7.28
N GLY A 82 8.96 21.24 8.04
CA GLY A 82 8.07 22.38 7.72
C GLY A 82 6.54 22.18 7.68
N ASP A 83 5.87 22.98 6.84
CA ASP A 83 4.46 23.38 6.97
C ASP A 83 3.46 22.23 6.74
N LYS A 84 2.28 22.31 7.39
CA LYS A 84 1.21 21.31 7.25
C LYS A 84 0.78 21.20 5.79
N SER A 85 1.18 20.09 5.18
CA SER A 85 0.73 19.63 3.87
C SER A 85 -0.64 18.98 3.99
N VAL A 86 -1.49 19.26 3.00
CA VAL A 86 -2.80 18.63 2.88
C VAL A 86 -2.68 17.44 1.94
N LEU A 87 -3.03 16.25 2.42
CA LEU A 87 -3.21 15.07 1.58
C LEU A 87 -4.70 14.94 1.25
N ILE A 88 -5.05 15.13 -0.02
CA ILE A 88 -6.42 14.91 -0.50
C ILE A 88 -6.45 13.49 -1.06
N VAL A 89 -7.32 12.63 -0.53
CA VAL A 89 -7.44 11.22 -0.95
C VAL A 89 -8.66 11.06 -1.86
N GLU A 90 -8.45 10.47 -3.04
CA GLU A 90 -9.54 10.03 -3.92
C GLU A 90 -10.02 8.63 -3.50
N VAL A 91 -9.08 7.68 -3.41
CA VAL A 91 -9.41 6.27 -3.16
C VAL A 91 -8.19 5.45 -2.72
N ILE A 92 -8.45 4.34 -2.02
CA ILE A 92 -7.51 3.23 -1.84
C ILE A 92 -7.94 2.09 -2.77
N GLU A 93 -7.12 1.78 -3.78
CA GLU A 93 -7.44 0.73 -4.76
C GLU A 93 -6.73 -0.59 -4.39
N PHE A 94 -7.50 -1.65 -4.17
CA PHE A 94 -6.97 -3.01 -4.08
C PHE A 94 -7.02 -3.68 -5.45
N ARG A 95 -5.86 -4.08 -5.97
CA ARG A 95 -5.72 -4.78 -7.26
C ARG A 95 -5.12 -6.17 -7.04
N PRO A 96 -5.91 -7.25 -7.17
CA PRO A 96 -5.39 -8.62 -7.03
C PRO A 96 -4.38 -8.91 -8.15
N LYS A 97 -3.31 -9.62 -7.80
CA LYS A 97 -2.40 -10.25 -8.77
C LYS A 97 -2.72 -11.74 -8.74
N ILE A 98 -3.25 -12.28 -9.84
CA ILE A 98 -3.47 -13.72 -9.96
C ILE A 98 -2.10 -14.37 -10.13
N ILE A 99 -1.60 -15.00 -9.07
CA ILE A 99 -0.40 -15.84 -9.14
C ILE A 99 -0.90 -17.25 -9.46
N LYS A 100 -0.68 -17.72 -10.70
CA LYS A 100 -0.95 -19.12 -11.03
C LYS A 100 -0.03 -19.99 -10.18
N CYS A 101 -0.59 -20.80 -9.27
CA CYS A 101 0.15 -21.91 -8.70
C CYS A 101 0.50 -22.87 -9.84
N LYS A 102 1.77 -23.22 -9.99
CA LYS A 102 2.14 -24.37 -10.83
C LYS A 102 1.55 -25.58 -10.11
N SER A 103 0.51 -26.19 -10.67
CA SER A 103 0.11 -27.54 -10.27
C SER A 103 1.30 -28.45 -10.49
N SER A 104 1.85 -29.04 -9.44
CA SER A 104 2.73 -30.20 -9.58
C SER A 104 1.91 -31.31 -10.23
N GLU A 105 2.35 -31.78 -11.38
CA GLU A 105 1.77 -32.86 -12.19
C GLU A 105 1.95 -34.25 -11.51
N ALA A 106 1.98 -34.29 -10.18
CA ALA A 106 2.27 -35.49 -9.39
C ALA A 106 1.02 -36.11 -8.72
N ASP A 107 -0.10 -35.39 -8.63
CA ASP A 107 -1.27 -35.83 -7.84
C ASP A 107 -2.40 -36.47 -8.68
N LEU A 108 -2.13 -36.83 -9.94
CA LEU A 108 -3.07 -37.58 -10.78
C LEU A 108 -2.40 -38.85 -11.32
N LYS A 109 -2.28 -39.85 -10.43
CA LYS A 109 -2.24 -41.26 -10.84
C LYS A 109 -3.31 -41.99 -10.03
N PHE A 110 -4.43 -42.27 -10.70
CA PHE A 110 -5.40 -43.27 -10.26
C PHE A 110 -4.98 -44.65 -10.78
#